data_AF-A0A550H468-F1
#
_entry.id   AF-A0A550H468-F1
#
_cell.length_a   1.000
_cell.length_b   1.000
_cell.length_c   1.000
_cell.angle_alpha   90.00
_cell.angle_beta   90.00
_cell.angle_gamma   90.00
#
_symmetry.space_group_name_H-M   'P 1'
#
loop_
_entity.id
_entity.type
_entity.pdbx_description
1 polymer ?
#
loop_
_entity_poly.entity_id
_entity_poly.type
_entity_poly.pdbx_seq_one_letter_code
_entity_poly.pdbx_strand_id
1 'polypeptide(L)'
;LIHGIITIKFAGDQIVSGTGINIFALGFTAYMSQIVWGSRGGSGPIPQGLGTVSIPLLADIPLIGEIIGKQNLLVYLALIAVIASYLFLFKTPWGIRVRAVGEHPAAADTTGVRVYRTKYFCVIASGMLAGLGGAFLSLGHVNLFRNGMTAGRGFIALAAMILGGWSPFGAFGSSLFFGFADALQIRLQSIGALPSQIVLTLPYVLTIIVLAAFARRRIAPSDYKPYEKE
;
A
#
# COMPACT_ATOMS: atom_id res chain seq x y z
N LEU A 1 -13.10 -0.98 8.83
CA LEU A 1 -14.09 -1.50 9.81
C LEU A 1 -15.31 -2.12 9.13
N ILE A 2 -16.04 -1.38 8.28
CA ILE A 2 -17.19 -1.91 7.52
C ILE A 2 -16.79 -3.18 6.73
N HIS A 3 -15.66 -3.14 6.03
CA HIS A 3 -15.10 -4.31 5.35
C HIS A 3 -14.98 -5.53 6.27
N GLY A 4 -14.33 -5.35 7.43
CA GLY A 4 -14.11 -6.43 8.39
C GLY A 4 -15.41 -6.97 8.96
N ILE A 5 -16.43 -6.15 9.19
CA ILE A 5 -17.73 -6.65 9.66
C ILE A 5 -18.37 -7.57 8.62
N ILE A 6 -18.39 -7.14 7.35
CA ILE A 6 -18.99 -7.91 6.26
C ILE A 6 -18.24 -9.23 6.06
N THR A 7 -16.91 -9.20 6.03
CA THR A 7 -16.12 -10.38 5.69
C THR A 7 -15.88 -11.32 6.87
N ILE A 8 -15.74 -10.78 8.08
CA ILE A 8 -15.40 -11.55 9.29
C ILE A 8 -16.65 -12.01 10.04
N LYS A 9 -17.69 -11.16 10.15
CA LYS A 9 -18.90 -11.52 10.91
C LYS A 9 -19.96 -12.19 10.03
N PHE A 10 -20.14 -11.72 8.80
CA PHE A 10 -21.16 -12.22 7.88
C PHE A 10 -20.61 -13.20 6.84
N ALA A 11 -19.35 -13.60 6.96
CA ALA A 11 -18.69 -14.50 6.01
C ALA A 11 -18.81 -14.02 4.54
N GLY A 12 -18.96 -12.71 4.32
CA GLY A 12 -19.18 -12.14 3.01
C GLY A 12 -17.91 -12.16 2.14
N ASP A 13 -18.12 -12.15 0.82
CA ASP A 13 -17.04 -12.12 -0.15
C ASP A 13 -16.18 -10.85 -0.01
N GLN A 14 -14.87 -11.05 0.15
CA GLN A 14 -13.89 -9.98 0.33
C GLN A 14 -13.74 -9.11 -0.92
N ILE A 15 -13.88 -9.70 -2.11
CA ILE A 15 -13.80 -9.00 -3.40
C ILE A 15 -15.00 -8.08 -3.57
N VAL A 16 -16.21 -8.56 -3.27
CA VAL A 16 -17.44 -7.76 -3.37
C VAL A 16 -17.40 -6.59 -2.40
N SER A 17 -17.08 -6.86 -1.12
CA SER A 17 -16.96 -5.80 -0.11
C SER A 17 -15.86 -4.80 -0.46
N GLY A 18 -14.70 -5.27 -0.91
CA GLY A 18 -13.57 -4.42 -1.30
C GLY A 18 -13.89 -3.53 -2.50
N THR A 19 -14.52 -4.10 -3.53
CA THR A 19 -14.95 -3.36 -4.73
C THR A 19 -15.99 -2.30 -4.38
N GLY A 20 -16.99 -2.64 -3.55
CA GLY A 20 -17.99 -1.69 -3.07
C GLY A 20 -17.37 -0.52 -2.30
N ILE A 21 -16.40 -0.78 -1.43
CA ILE A 21 -15.68 0.26 -0.70
C ILE A 21 -14.87 1.15 -1.65
N ASN A 22 -14.25 0.58 -2.68
CA ASN A 22 -13.48 1.34 -3.66
C ASN A 22 -14.39 2.30 -4.46
N ILE A 23 -15.53 1.81 -4.94
CA ILE A 23 -16.53 2.64 -5.64
C ILE A 23 -17.06 3.73 -4.72
N PHE A 24 -17.40 3.38 -3.47
CA PHE A 24 -17.84 4.35 -2.47
C PHE A 24 -16.76 5.41 -2.21
N ALA A 25 -15.50 5.01 -2.04
CA ALA A 25 -14.40 5.93 -1.79
C ALA A 25 -14.17 6.91 -2.96
N LEU A 26 -14.28 6.45 -4.21
CA LEU A 26 -14.19 7.30 -5.40
C LEU A 26 -15.28 8.37 -5.40
N GLY A 27 -16.55 7.99 -5.16
CA GLY A 27 -17.66 8.94 -5.10
C GLY A 27 -17.58 9.87 -3.88
N PHE A 28 -17.24 9.32 -2.71
CA PHE A 28 -17.14 10.07 -1.45
C PHE A 28 -16.05 11.12 -1.51
N THR A 29 -14.87 10.78 -2.04
CA THR A 29 -13.76 11.75 -2.18
C THR A 29 -14.07 12.86 -3.17
N ALA A 30 -14.74 12.55 -4.29
CA ALA A 30 -15.20 13.57 -5.24
C ALA A 30 -16.25 14.52 -4.63
N TYR A 31 -17.19 13.98 -3.86
CA TYR A 31 -18.21 14.76 -3.15
C TYR A 31 -17.61 15.64 -2.05
N MET A 32 -16.70 15.10 -1.24
CA MET A 32 -15.96 15.86 -0.23
C MET A 32 -15.09 16.94 -0.85
N SER A 33 -14.46 16.67 -2.00
CA SER A 33 -13.69 17.69 -2.73
C SER A 33 -14.57 18.89 -3.12
N GLN A 34 -15.81 18.63 -3.54
CA GLN A 34 -16.76 19.67 -3.91
C GLN A 34 -17.21 20.51 -2.71
N ILE A 35 -17.47 19.88 -1.56
CA ILE A 35 -17.92 20.58 -0.35
C ILE A 35 -16.80 21.42 0.25
N VAL A 36 -15.59 20.87 0.33
CA VAL A 36 -14.47 21.51 1.05
C VAL A 36 -13.80 22.59 0.19
N TRP A 37 -13.60 22.35 -1.10
CA TRP A 37 -12.85 23.26 -1.98
C TRP A 37 -13.70 23.92 -3.07
N GLY A 38 -15.01 23.65 -3.15
CA GLY A 38 -15.91 24.25 -4.15
C GLY A 38 -15.63 23.82 -5.60
N SER A 39 -14.70 22.87 -5.81
CA SER A 39 -14.24 22.43 -7.13
C SER A 39 -14.46 20.93 -7.33
N ARG A 40 -15.14 20.58 -8.44
CA ARG A 40 -15.33 19.20 -8.91
C ARG A 40 -14.06 18.73 -9.61
N GLY A 41 -12.95 18.60 -8.88
CA GLY A 41 -11.71 18.18 -9.54
C GLY A 41 -10.47 18.11 -8.67
N GLY A 42 -10.43 18.90 -7.60
CA GLY A 42 -9.28 18.90 -6.71
C GLY A 42 -9.24 20.10 -5.77
N SER A 43 -8.33 20.03 -4.80
CA SER A 43 -7.99 21.19 -3.97
C SER A 43 -7.18 22.20 -4.77
N GLY A 44 -7.20 23.47 -4.36
CA GLY A 44 -6.11 24.39 -4.71
C GLY A 44 -4.76 23.86 -4.18
N PRO A 45 -3.62 24.42 -4.62
CA PRO A 45 -2.31 24.05 -4.09
C PRO A 45 -2.31 24.25 -2.57
N ILE A 46 -1.95 23.22 -1.81
CA ILE A 46 -1.90 23.27 -0.35
C ILE A 46 -0.58 23.97 0.02
N PRO A 47 -0.60 25.23 0.54
CA PRO A 47 0.62 26.05 0.67
C PRO A 47 1.59 25.52 1.71
N GLN A 48 1.08 24.75 2.68
CA GLN A 48 1.88 24.03 3.67
C GLN A 48 1.71 22.52 3.42
N GLY A 49 2.47 22.00 2.47
CA GLY A 49 2.67 20.56 2.34
C GLY A 49 3.27 19.96 3.61
N LEU A 50 3.40 18.63 3.66
CA LEU A 50 4.24 18.01 4.69
C LEU A 50 5.65 18.60 4.60
N GLY A 51 6.05 19.39 5.58
CA GLY A 51 7.39 19.99 5.61
C GLY A 51 8.46 18.91 5.45
N THR A 52 9.48 19.21 4.66
CA THR A 52 10.64 18.34 4.50
C THR A 52 11.40 18.31 5.83
N VAL A 53 11.37 17.17 6.52
CA VAL A 53 12.16 16.99 7.74
C VAL A 53 13.55 16.54 7.30
N SER A 54 14.50 17.47 7.23
CA SER A 54 15.89 17.14 6.97
C SER A 54 16.54 16.57 8.23
N ILE A 55 17.06 15.33 8.16
CA ILE A 55 17.89 14.76 9.23
C ILE A 55 19.33 15.21 8.99
N PRO A 56 19.91 16.07 9.87
CA PRO A 56 21.20 16.70 9.61
C PRO A 56 22.38 15.71 9.57
N LEU A 57 22.30 14.54 10.23
CA LEU A 57 23.40 13.56 10.26
C LEU A 57 23.62 12.78 8.95
N LEU A 58 22.64 12.74 8.04
CA LEU A 58 22.73 12.03 6.75
C LEU A 58 22.77 12.98 5.54
N ALA A 59 22.61 14.28 5.77
CA ALA A 59 22.51 15.29 4.72
C ALA A 59 23.85 15.56 4.01
N ASP A 60 24.99 15.29 4.68
CA ASP A 60 26.33 15.65 4.21
C ASP A 60 27.02 14.55 3.37
N ILE A 61 26.39 13.38 3.18
CA ILE A 61 26.95 12.30 2.36
C ILE A 61 26.43 12.43 0.92
N PRO A 62 27.28 12.69 -0.10
CA PRO A 62 26.83 12.77 -1.50
C PRO A 62 26.17 11.46 -1.94
N LEU A 63 25.16 11.54 -2.81
CA LEU A 63 24.18 10.48 -3.17
C LEU A 63 23.21 10.05 -2.06
N ILE A 64 23.69 9.72 -0.85
CA ILE A 64 22.81 9.19 0.22
C ILE A 64 21.97 10.31 0.87
N GLY A 65 22.53 11.50 0.99
CA GLY A 65 21.86 12.68 1.56
C GLY A 65 20.77 13.29 0.68
N GLU A 66 20.84 13.17 -0.65
CA GLU A 66 19.74 13.59 -1.54
C GLU A 66 18.62 12.54 -1.60
N ILE A 67 18.95 11.25 -1.50
CA ILE A 67 17.96 10.16 -1.56
C ILE A 67 17.24 9.99 -0.21
N ILE A 68 17.94 10.15 0.93
CA ILE A 68 17.41 9.87 2.27
C ILE A 68 17.36 11.12 3.17
N GLY A 69 18.18 12.15 2.92
CA GLY A 69 18.35 13.31 3.81
C GLY A 69 17.34 14.45 3.63
N LYS A 70 16.56 14.49 2.53
CA LYS A 70 15.49 15.46 2.28
C LYS A 70 14.18 14.76 1.92
N GLN A 71 13.61 14.00 2.86
CA GLN A 71 12.39 13.25 2.62
C GLN A 71 11.24 13.73 3.52
N ASN A 72 10.01 13.54 3.04
CA ASN A 72 8.81 13.88 3.80
C ASN A 72 8.71 12.99 5.04
N LEU A 73 8.14 13.52 6.14
CA LEU A 73 7.91 12.79 7.38
C LEU A 73 7.23 11.42 7.16
N LEU A 74 6.35 11.32 6.17
CA LEU A 74 5.65 10.07 5.80
C LEU A 74 6.58 9.00 5.21
N VAL A 75 7.68 9.38 4.55
CA VAL A 75 8.68 8.41 4.05
C VAL A 75 9.44 7.80 5.21
N TYR A 76 9.84 8.59 6.20
CA TYR A 76 10.46 8.06 7.42
C TYR A 76 9.51 7.17 8.21
N LEU A 77 8.23 7.57 8.33
CA LEU A 77 7.20 6.72 8.92
C LEU A 77 7.01 5.41 8.14
N ALA A 78 7.08 5.43 6.81
CA ALA A 78 7.00 4.22 6.00
C ALA A 78 8.19 3.29 6.26
N LEU A 79 9.42 3.81 6.34
CA LEU A 79 10.61 3.02 6.67
C LEU A 79 10.51 2.39 8.06
N ILE A 80 10.08 3.18 9.06
CA ILE A 80 9.81 2.69 10.41
C ILE A 80 8.72 1.61 10.38
N ALA A 81 7.65 1.80 9.60
CA ALA A 81 6.57 0.82 9.47
C ALA A 81 7.04 -0.51 8.84
N VAL A 82 7.98 -0.48 7.89
CA VAL A 82 8.59 -1.70 7.32
C VAL A 82 9.37 -2.47 8.40
N ILE A 83 10.21 -1.78 9.16
CA ILE A 83 10.99 -2.40 10.25
C ILE A 83 10.07 -2.91 11.35
N ALA A 84 9.11 -2.09 11.78
CA ALA A 84 8.15 -2.43 12.83
C ALA A 84 7.27 -3.61 12.43
N SER A 85 6.78 -3.65 11.18
CA SER A 85 5.99 -4.78 10.68
C SER A 85 6.81 -6.06 10.59
N TYR A 86 8.09 -5.99 10.20
CA TYR A 86 8.99 -7.14 10.23
C TYR A 86 9.20 -7.69 11.64
N LEU A 87 9.53 -6.82 12.60
CA LEU A 87 9.71 -7.22 14.00
C LEU A 87 8.40 -7.78 14.56
N PHE A 88 7.26 -7.14 14.27
CA PHE A 88 5.96 -7.61 14.73
C PHE A 88 5.61 -8.99 14.16
N LEU A 89 5.72 -9.20 12.84
CA LEU A 89 5.34 -10.46 12.18
C LEU A 89 6.27 -11.63 12.50
N PHE A 90 7.58 -11.38 12.59
CA PHE A 90 8.58 -12.46 12.70
C PHE A 90 9.18 -12.63 14.09
N LYS A 91 9.17 -11.60 14.94
CA LYS A 91 9.79 -11.63 16.27
C LYS A 91 8.82 -11.62 17.44
N THR A 92 7.51 -11.47 17.21
CA THR A 92 6.51 -11.49 18.30
C THR A 92 5.60 -12.73 18.28
N PRO A 93 5.10 -13.18 19.45
CA PRO A 93 4.11 -14.26 19.53
C PRO A 93 2.80 -13.93 18.79
N TRP A 94 2.43 -12.65 18.76
CA TRP A 94 1.27 -12.17 18.00
C TRP A 94 1.46 -12.36 16.50
N GLY A 95 2.66 -12.11 15.97
CA GLY A 95 2.98 -12.34 14.56
C GLY A 95 2.84 -13.79 14.13
N ILE A 96 3.19 -14.74 15.01
CA ILE A 96 2.98 -16.18 14.77
C ILE A 96 1.48 -16.50 14.71
N ARG A 97 0.69 -15.96 15.66
CA ARG A 97 -0.78 -16.14 15.66
C ARG A 97 -1.43 -15.57 14.40
N VAL A 98 -0.98 -14.42 13.92
CA VAL A 98 -1.48 -13.81 12.68
C VAL A 98 -1.19 -14.70 11.47
N ARG A 99 0.03 -15.23 11.36
CA ARG A 99 0.41 -16.13 10.26
C ARG A 99 -0.35 -17.47 10.33
N ALA A 100 -0.46 -18.06 11.52
CA ALA A 100 -1.23 -19.28 11.74
C ALA A 100 -2.71 -19.12 11.35
N VAL A 101 -3.32 -17.99 11.72
CA VAL A 101 -4.70 -17.65 11.32
C VAL A 101 -4.85 -17.48 9.80
N GLY A 102 -3.81 -17.02 9.11
CA GLY A 102 -3.81 -16.86 7.65
C GLY A 102 -3.56 -18.15 6.88
N GLU A 103 -2.84 -19.11 7.45
CA GLU A 103 -2.59 -20.41 6.81
C GLU A 103 -3.73 -21.40 7.08
N HIS A 104 -4.12 -21.57 8.35
CA HIS A 104 -5.15 -22.51 8.79
C HIS A 104 -5.95 -21.95 9.98
N PRO A 105 -7.05 -21.21 9.74
CA PRO A 105 -7.82 -20.58 10.81
C PRO A 105 -8.46 -21.59 11.77
N ALA A 106 -8.91 -22.75 11.28
CA ALA A 106 -9.47 -23.82 12.13
C ALA A 106 -8.43 -24.38 13.12
N ALA A 107 -7.20 -24.62 12.67
CA ALA A 107 -6.10 -25.09 13.54
C ALA A 107 -5.66 -24.02 14.56
N ALA A 108 -5.82 -22.74 14.23
CA ALA A 108 -5.55 -21.67 15.18
C ALA A 108 -6.62 -21.60 16.30
N ASP A 109 -7.89 -21.89 16.01
CA ASP A 109 -8.95 -21.86 17.03
C ASP A 109 -8.81 -23.00 18.03
N THR A 110 -8.40 -24.20 17.59
CA THR A 110 -8.17 -25.35 18.50
C THR A 110 -7.03 -25.11 19.50
N THR A 111 -6.08 -24.24 19.18
CA THR A 111 -4.99 -23.83 20.07
C THR A 111 -5.35 -22.63 20.97
N GLY A 112 -6.61 -22.19 20.96
CA GLY A 112 -7.14 -21.11 21.81
C GLY A 112 -6.91 -19.70 21.28
N VAL A 113 -6.49 -19.54 20.01
CA VAL A 113 -6.33 -18.22 19.38
C VAL A 113 -7.69 -17.69 18.97
N ARG A 114 -8.04 -16.49 19.45
CA ARG A 114 -9.29 -15.80 19.05
C ARG A 114 -9.20 -15.29 17.60
N VAL A 115 -9.46 -16.17 16.64
CA VAL A 115 -9.38 -15.94 15.18
C VAL A 115 -10.05 -14.62 14.76
N TYR A 116 -11.29 -14.41 15.19
CA TYR A 116 -12.05 -13.20 14.85
C TYR A 116 -11.35 -11.92 15.29
N ARG A 117 -10.83 -11.85 16.53
CA ARG A 117 -10.13 -10.66 17.03
C ARG A 117 -8.85 -10.37 16.25
N THR A 118 -8.11 -11.43 15.91
CA THR A 118 -6.90 -11.32 15.10
C THR A 118 -7.21 -10.78 13.70
N LYS A 119 -8.25 -11.31 13.03
CA LYS A 119 -8.68 -10.82 11.71
C LYS A 119 -9.12 -9.34 11.74
N TYR A 120 -9.89 -8.93 12.76
CA TYR A 120 -10.29 -7.53 12.91
C TYR A 120 -9.09 -6.60 13.09
N PHE A 121 -8.13 -6.99 13.93
CA PHE A 121 -6.90 -6.22 14.14
C PHE A 121 -6.13 -6.05 12.82
N CYS A 122 -5.96 -7.12 12.04
CA CYS A 122 -5.28 -7.05 10.74
C CYS A 122 -5.98 -6.12 9.74
N VAL A 123 -7.31 -6.15 9.66
CA VAL A 123 -8.09 -5.26 8.77
C VAL A 123 -8.02 -3.80 9.19
N ILE A 124 -7.99 -3.53 10.50
CA ILE A 124 -7.84 -2.16 11.02
C ILE A 124 -6.43 -1.64 10.73
N ALA A 125 -5.40 -2.43 11.01
CA ALA A 125 -4.01 -2.06 10.77
C ALA A 125 -3.73 -1.82 9.27
N SER A 126 -4.25 -2.68 8.38
CA SER A 126 -4.09 -2.47 6.94
C SER A 126 -4.81 -1.21 6.46
N GLY A 127 -5.99 -0.92 6.99
CA GLY A 127 -6.73 0.32 6.70
C GLY A 127 -5.98 1.58 7.16
N MET A 128 -5.35 1.56 8.35
CA MET A 128 -4.52 2.66 8.83
C MET A 128 -3.32 2.91 7.92
N LEU A 129 -2.59 1.84 7.55
CA LEU A 129 -1.43 1.94 6.66
C LEU A 129 -1.83 2.41 5.25
N ALA A 130 -2.95 1.93 4.71
CA ALA A 130 -3.49 2.39 3.44
C ALA A 130 -3.90 3.87 3.50
N GLY A 131 -4.49 4.31 4.61
CA GLY A 131 -4.81 5.73 4.86
C GLY A 131 -3.57 6.62 4.88
N LEU A 132 -2.49 6.18 5.53
CA LEU A 132 -1.20 6.88 5.50
C LEU A 132 -0.63 6.97 4.07
N GLY A 133 -0.77 5.91 3.27
CA GLY A 133 -0.40 5.92 1.85
C GLY A 133 -1.22 6.93 1.03
N GLY A 134 -2.52 7.05 1.29
CA GLY A 134 -3.38 8.06 0.66
C GLY A 134 -3.03 9.50 1.08
N ALA A 135 -2.69 9.70 2.35
CA ALA A 135 -2.21 10.99 2.86
C ALA A 135 -0.90 11.39 2.16
N PHE A 136 0.02 10.43 1.93
CA PHE A 136 1.26 10.68 1.20
C PHE A 136 1.01 11.17 -0.24
N LEU A 137 0.04 10.57 -0.95
CA LEU A 137 -0.29 11.01 -2.32
C LEU A 137 -0.77 12.46 -2.36
N SER A 138 -1.57 12.86 -1.38
CA SER A 138 -2.21 14.19 -1.32
C SER A 138 -1.25 15.28 -0.85
N LEU A 139 -0.51 15.01 0.25
CA LEU A 139 0.28 15.99 0.99
C LEU A 139 1.79 15.89 0.76
N GLY A 140 2.27 14.78 0.19
CA GLY A 140 3.70 14.51 0.03
C GLY A 140 4.17 14.51 -1.42
N HIS A 141 3.34 14.03 -2.36
CA HIS A 141 3.76 13.87 -3.74
C HIS A 141 3.46 15.09 -4.62
N VAL A 142 2.21 15.57 -4.60
CA VAL A 142 1.75 16.63 -5.52
C VAL A 142 1.30 17.90 -4.77
N ASN A 143 1.25 17.86 -3.43
CA ASN A 143 0.71 18.95 -2.57
C ASN A 143 -0.66 19.49 -3.03
N LEU A 144 -1.42 18.63 -3.70
CA LEU A 144 -2.76 18.90 -4.19
C LEU A 144 -3.53 17.58 -4.21
N PHE A 145 -4.80 17.67 -3.87
CA PHE A 145 -5.73 16.58 -4.05
C PHE A 145 -6.27 16.65 -5.48
N ARG A 146 -6.16 15.57 -6.26
CA ARG A 146 -6.86 15.43 -7.54
C ARG A 146 -7.73 14.19 -7.51
N ASN A 147 -8.96 14.31 -8.01
CA ASN A 147 -9.83 13.15 -8.15
C ASN A 147 -9.14 12.05 -8.96
N GLY A 148 -9.11 10.84 -8.41
CA GLY A 148 -8.47 9.69 -9.06
C GLY A 148 -6.94 9.67 -9.02
N MET A 149 -6.28 10.50 -8.21
CA MET A 149 -4.79 10.51 -8.10
C MET A 149 -4.17 9.18 -7.63
N THR A 150 -4.97 8.27 -7.07
CA THR A 150 -4.51 6.91 -6.74
C THR A 150 -4.14 6.12 -7.99
N ALA A 151 -4.73 6.41 -9.15
CA ALA A 151 -4.33 5.91 -10.48
C ALA A 151 -3.98 4.41 -10.54
N GLY A 152 -4.69 3.57 -9.78
CA GLY A 152 -4.42 2.13 -9.73
C GLY A 152 -3.19 1.70 -8.89
N ARG A 153 -2.50 2.62 -8.22
CA ARG A 153 -1.34 2.35 -7.33
C ARG A 153 -1.67 1.35 -6.21
N GLY A 154 -2.93 1.24 -5.79
CA GLY A 154 -3.38 0.20 -4.85
C GLY A 154 -3.23 -1.23 -5.41
N PHE A 155 -3.49 -1.44 -6.70
CA PHE A 155 -3.29 -2.73 -7.36
C PHE A 155 -1.79 -3.03 -7.57
N ILE A 156 -0.99 -1.99 -7.84
CA ILE A 156 0.46 -2.12 -7.89
C ILE A 156 1.01 -2.54 -6.52
N ALA A 157 0.46 -2.01 -5.41
CA ALA A 157 0.85 -2.42 -4.07
C ALA A 157 0.53 -3.90 -3.79
N LEU A 158 -0.62 -4.41 -4.25
CA LEU A 158 -0.93 -5.84 -4.19
C LEU A 158 0.09 -6.66 -4.99
N ALA A 159 0.41 -6.25 -6.22
CA ALA A 159 1.43 -6.91 -7.04
C ALA A 159 2.82 -6.90 -6.37
N ALA A 160 3.21 -5.78 -5.75
CA ALA A 160 4.47 -5.64 -5.02
C ALA A 160 4.53 -6.58 -3.81
N MET A 161 3.43 -6.76 -3.10
CA MET A 161 3.35 -7.68 -1.97
C MET A 161 3.48 -9.16 -2.41
N ILE A 162 2.88 -9.52 -3.55
CA ILE A 162 3.01 -10.85 -4.15
C ILE A 162 4.46 -11.11 -4.60
N LEU A 163 5.06 -10.16 -5.32
CA LEU A 163 6.46 -10.23 -5.76
C LEU A 163 7.46 -10.29 -4.60
N GLY A 164 7.18 -9.51 -3.55
CA GLY A 164 7.93 -9.50 -2.30
C GLY A 164 7.80 -10.79 -1.48
N GLY A 165 6.96 -11.72 -1.92
CA GLY A 165 6.75 -13.01 -1.28
C GLY A 165 6.20 -12.91 0.12
N TRP A 166 5.22 -12.03 0.33
CA TRP A 166 4.51 -11.88 1.61
C TRP A 166 5.40 -11.46 2.79
N SER A 167 6.62 -10.98 2.51
CA SER A 167 7.55 -10.46 3.52
C SER A 167 7.59 -8.92 3.48
N PRO A 168 7.64 -8.21 4.63
CA PRO A 168 7.71 -6.76 4.65
C PRO A 168 8.91 -6.18 3.89
N PHE A 169 10.10 -6.78 4.07
CA PHE A 169 11.30 -6.36 3.35
C PHE A 169 11.23 -6.67 1.84
N GLY A 170 10.64 -7.81 1.46
CA GLY A 170 10.42 -8.12 0.05
C GLY A 170 9.43 -7.15 -0.59
N ALA A 171 8.33 -6.84 0.10
CA ALA A 171 7.35 -5.85 -0.36
C ALA A 171 7.97 -4.46 -0.50
N PHE A 172 8.83 -4.06 0.43
CA PHE A 172 9.62 -2.83 0.33
C PHE A 172 10.52 -2.84 -0.92
N GLY A 173 11.29 -3.90 -1.14
CA GLY A 173 12.14 -4.04 -2.34
C GLY A 173 11.35 -3.99 -3.65
N SER A 174 10.23 -4.69 -3.74
CA SER A 174 9.34 -4.63 -4.91
C SER A 174 8.71 -3.24 -5.09
N SER A 175 8.34 -2.55 -4.01
CA SER A 175 7.80 -1.19 -4.09
C SER A 175 8.84 -0.17 -4.57
N LEU A 176 10.11 -0.32 -4.16
CA LEU A 176 11.21 0.49 -4.67
C LEU A 176 11.43 0.26 -6.17
N PHE A 177 11.34 -0.99 -6.62
CA PHE A 177 11.43 -1.31 -8.04
C PHE A 177 10.31 -0.64 -8.86
N PHE A 178 9.06 -0.72 -8.38
CA PHE A 178 7.94 -0.04 -9.05
C PHE A 178 8.08 1.48 -9.01
N GLY A 179 8.54 2.05 -7.89
CA GLY A 179 8.82 3.48 -7.79
C GLY A 179 9.93 3.93 -8.75
N PHE A 180 10.97 3.10 -8.93
CA PHE A 180 12.03 3.35 -9.91
C PHE A 180 11.48 3.31 -11.35
N ALA A 181 10.63 2.34 -11.68
CA ALA A 181 9.98 2.26 -12.97
C ALA A 181 9.08 3.48 -13.27
N ASP A 182 8.31 3.95 -12.28
CA ASP A 182 7.49 5.17 -12.37
C ASP A 182 8.37 6.43 -12.57
N ALA A 183 9.47 6.54 -11.81
CA ALA A 183 10.42 7.65 -11.98
C ALA A 183 11.11 7.64 -13.36
N LEU A 184 11.52 6.46 -13.84
CA LEU A 184 12.11 6.29 -15.17
C LEU A 184 11.11 6.67 -16.26
N GLN A 185 9.84 6.26 -16.11
CA GLN A 185 8.76 6.66 -17.01
C GLN A 185 8.64 8.18 -17.08
N ILE A 186 8.57 8.87 -15.94
CA ILE A 186 8.45 10.34 -15.89
C ILE A 186 9.63 11.02 -16.57
N ARG A 187 10.86 10.52 -16.35
CA ARG A 187 12.07 11.05 -17.00
C ARG A 187 12.06 10.83 -18.51
N LEU A 188 11.67 9.65 -18.99
CA LEU A 188 11.54 9.39 -20.43
C LEU A 188 10.47 10.26 -21.08
N GLN A 189 9.35 10.51 -20.40
CA GLN A 189 8.33 11.45 -20.87
C GLN A 189 8.89 12.87 -21.00
N SER A 190 9.74 13.31 -20.05
CA SER A 190 10.33 14.66 -20.08
C SER A 190 11.35 14.87 -21.20
N ILE A 191 12.01 13.81 -21.68
CA ILE A 191 12.98 13.86 -22.78
C ILE A 191 12.27 13.92 -24.15
N GLY A 192 11.00 13.50 -24.22
CA GLY A 192 10.17 13.63 -25.42
C GLY A 192 10.56 12.74 -26.61
N ALA A 193 11.51 11.82 -26.44
CA ALA A 193 12.02 10.96 -27.52
C ALA A 193 11.05 9.86 -27.98
N LEU A 194 9.99 9.58 -27.21
CA LEU A 194 9.02 8.51 -27.51
C LEU A 194 7.57 9.01 -27.35
N PRO A 195 6.62 8.49 -28.14
CA PRO A 195 5.20 8.75 -27.95
C PRO A 195 4.74 8.45 -26.52
N SER A 196 3.98 9.37 -25.93
CA SER A 196 3.58 9.31 -24.51
C SER A 196 2.86 8.00 -24.14
N GLN A 197 2.12 7.42 -25.08
CA GLN A 197 1.40 6.15 -24.92
C GLN A 197 2.36 4.97 -24.71
N ILE A 198 3.47 4.90 -25.44
CA ILE A 198 4.47 3.83 -25.28
C ILE A 198 5.14 3.97 -23.91
N VAL A 199 5.48 5.21 -23.53
CA VAL A 199 6.11 5.46 -22.24
C VAL A 199 5.15 5.14 -21.08
N LEU A 200 3.84 5.41 -21.22
CA LEU A 200 2.83 5.03 -20.22
C LEU A 200 2.68 3.51 -20.05
N THR A 201 3.02 2.71 -21.06
CA THR A 201 2.97 1.23 -20.96
C THR A 201 4.20 0.61 -20.30
N LEU A 202 5.33 1.32 -20.24
CA LEU A 202 6.61 0.80 -19.70
C LEU A 202 6.52 0.20 -18.30
N PRO A 203 5.88 0.85 -17.30
CA PRO A 203 5.76 0.29 -15.95
C PRO A 203 5.01 -1.03 -15.98
N TYR A 204 3.92 -1.12 -16.74
CA TYR A 204 3.11 -2.34 -16.85
C TYR A 204 3.88 -3.47 -17.52
N VAL A 205 4.62 -3.19 -18.59
CA VAL A 205 5.48 -4.18 -19.25
C VAL A 205 6.58 -4.67 -18.30
N LEU A 206 7.22 -3.75 -17.57
CA LEU A 206 8.19 -4.10 -16.52
C LEU A 206 7.55 -4.95 -15.43
N THR A 207 6.31 -4.65 -15.01
CA THR A 207 5.60 -5.48 -14.02
C THR A 207 5.42 -6.92 -14.51
N ILE A 208 5.05 -7.10 -15.79
CA ILE A 208 4.82 -8.41 -16.41
C ILE A 208 6.14 -9.19 -16.46
N ILE A 209 7.24 -8.55 -16.88
CA ILE A 209 8.55 -9.20 -16.95
C ILE A 209 9.02 -9.64 -15.56
N VAL A 210 8.88 -8.78 -14.54
CA VAL A 210 9.30 -9.10 -13.17
C VAL A 210 8.42 -10.20 -12.58
N LEU A 211 7.10 -10.15 -12.79
CA LEU A 211 6.20 -11.22 -12.38
C LEU A 211 6.56 -12.54 -13.07
N ALA A 212 6.79 -12.53 -14.38
CA ALA A 212 7.20 -13.73 -15.11
C ALA A 212 8.52 -14.32 -14.59
N ALA A 213 9.48 -13.48 -14.22
CA ALA A 213 10.77 -13.92 -13.70
C ALA A 213 10.70 -14.45 -12.25
N PHE A 214 9.87 -13.85 -11.39
CA PHE A 214 9.85 -14.13 -9.94
C PHE A 214 8.65 -14.94 -9.43
N ALA A 215 7.61 -15.16 -10.25
CA ALA A 215 6.39 -15.88 -9.83
C ALA A 215 6.63 -17.37 -9.48
N ARG A 216 7.74 -17.98 -9.92
CA ARG A 216 7.94 -19.43 -9.88
C ARG A 216 8.13 -20.05 -8.47
N ARG A 217 8.17 -19.26 -7.39
CA ARG A 217 8.57 -19.77 -6.05
C ARG A 217 7.74 -19.29 -4.84
N ARG A 218 6.57 -18.68 -5.01
CA ARG A 218 5.81 -18.13 -3.85
C ARG A 218 4.47 -18.83 -3.68
N ILE A 219 4.37 -19.66 -2.63
CA ILE A 219 3.11 -20.27 -2.17
C ILE A 219 2.32 -19.17 -1.46
N ALA A 220 1.10 -18.90 -1.91
CA ALA A 220 0.19 -18.00 -1.21
C ALA A 220 -0.33 -18.67 0.07
N PRO A 221 -0.54 -17.93 1.19
CA PRO A 221 -1.22 -18.47 2.36
C PRO A 221 -2.60 -19.01 1.96
N SER A 222 -2.89 -20.24 2.40
CA SER A 222 -3.77 -21.16 1.66
C SER A 222 -5.27 -20.90 1.77
N ASP A 223 -5.73 -19.98 2.63
CA ASP A 223 -7.16 -19.87 2.94
C ASP A 223 -7.75 -18.48 2.69
N TYR A 224 -8.32 -18.31 1.49
CA TYR A 224 -9.15 -17.17 1.11
C TYR A 224 -10.63 -17.36 1.49
N LYS A 225 -11.01 -18.53 2.02
CA LYS A 225 -12.42 -18.84 2.29
C LYS A 225 -12.90 -18.17 3.58
N PRO A 226 -14.18 -17.78 3.66
CA PRO A 226 -14.78 -17.32 4.90
C PRO A 226 -14.67 -18.41 5.97
N TYR A 227 -14.15 -18.05 7.14
CA TYR A 227 -14.05 -18.98 8.27
C TYR A 227 -15.38 -19.00 9.02
N GLU A 228 -16.04 -20.15 9.02
CA GLU A 228 -17.14 -20.45 9.93
C GLU A 228 -16.58 -21.21 11.14
N LYS A 229 -17.00 -20.78 12.33
CA LYS A 229 -16.63 -21.45 13.56
C LYS A 229 -17.63 -22.60 13.78
N GLU A 230 -17.14 -23.83 13.75
CA GLU A 230 -17.88 -25.01 14.23
C GLU A 230 -18.04 -25.00 15.76
#